data_AF-A0A9E4XTK7-F1
#
_entry.id   AF-A0A9E4XTK7-F1
#
_cell.length_a   1.000
_cell.length_b   1.000
_cell.length_c   1.000
_cell.angle_alpha   90.00
_cell.angle_beta   90.00
_cell.angle_gamma   90.00
#
_symmetry.space_group_name_H-M   'P 1'
#
loop_
_entity.id
_entity.type
_entity.pdbx_description
1 polymer ?
#
loop_
_entity_poly.entity_id
_entity_poly.type
_entity_poly.pdbx_seq_one_letter_code
_entity_poly.pdbx_strand_id
1 'polypeptide(L)' 'PIHLQPYMVEMHGYKAGDFPVTEDLARRSLALPFSGVMTEEQVGIVSEALRTSIAS' A
#
# COMPACT_ATOMS: atom_id res chain seq x y z
N PRO A 1 -0.43 6.06 -6.47
CA PRO A 1 -0.49 7.45 -5.95
C PRO A 1 -1.52 8.24 -6.77
N ILE A 2 -2.21 9.22 -6.19
CA ILE A 2 -3.40 9.82 -6.81
C ILE A 2 -3.08 10.56 -8.13
N HIS A 3 -1.93 11.21 -8.24
CA HIS A 3 -1.54 11.99 -9.43
C HIS A 3 -1.35 11.16 -10.70
N LEU A 4 -1.15 9.85 -10.56
CA LEU A 4 -1.04 8.91 -11.69
C LEU A 4 -2.37 8.22 -12.04
N GLN A 5 -3.46 8.53 -11.34
CA GLN A 5 -4.79 8.05 -11.76
C GLN A 5 -5.18 8.69 -13.10
N PRO A 6 -5.88 8.00 -14.00
CA PRO A 6 -6.14 8.48 -15.37
C PRO A 6 -6.69 9.91 -15.45
N TYR A 7 -7.69 10.23 -14.64
CA TYR A 7 -8.30 11.57 -14.64
C TYR A 7 -7.34 12.68 -14.20
N MET A 8 -6.39 12.39 -13.30
CA MET A 8 -5.39 13.36 -12.86
C MET A 8 -4.36 13.62 -13.95
N VAL A 9 -3.96 12.58 -14.68
CA VAL A 9 -3.05 12.68 -15.83
C VAL A 9 -3.71 13.46 -16.96
N GLU A 10 -4.96 13.13 -17.31
CA GLU A 10 -5.71 13.78 -18.40
C GLU A 10 -6.04 15.25 -18.11
N MET A 11 -6.43 15.58 -16.88
CA MET A 11 -6.86 16.93 -16.51
C MET A 11 -5.69 17.87 -16.20
N HIS A 12 -4.60 17.34 -15.63
CA HIS A 12 -3.52 18.17 -15.08
C HIS A 12 -2.14 17.88 -15.70
N GLY A 13 -2.00 16.87 -16.56
CA GLY A 13 -0.75 16.55 -17.23
C GLY A 13 0.33 15.96 -16.32
N TYR A 14 -0.06 15.43 -15.16
CA TYR A 14 0.89 14.80 -14.23
C TYR A 14 1.55 13.57 -14.85
N LYS A 15 2.80 13.33 -14.46
CA LYS A 15 3.62 12.21 -14.93
C LYS A 15 4.45 11.62 -13.80
N ALA A 16 4.95 10.40 -14.02
CA ALA A 16 5.89 9.77 -13.11
C ALA A 16 7.12 10.66 -12.90
N GLY A 17 7.57 10.76 -11.66
CA GLY A 17 8.67 11.63 -11.25
C GLY A 17 8.25 13.02 -10.77
N ASP A 18 7.01 13.44 -10.96
CA ASP A 18 6.53 14.72 -10.42
C ASP A 18 6.44 14.68 -8.87
N PHE A 19 6.21 13.49 -8.30
CA PHE A 19 6.13 13.27 -6.84
C PHE A 19 6.91 12.02 -6.41
N PRO A 20 8.26 12.04 -6.48
CA PRO A 20 9.08 10.83 -6.35
C PRO A 20 8.97 10.16 -4.96
N VAL A 21 8.80 10.96 -3.91
CA VAL A 21 8.61 10.44 -2.53
C VAL A 21 7.30 9.67 -2.42
N THR A 22 6.20 10.22 -2.94
CA THR A 22 4.88 9.58 -2.93
C THR A 22 4.88 8.30 -3.77
N GLU A 23 5.56 8.32 -4.92
CA GLU A 23 5.69 7.16 -5.82
C GLU A 23 6.48 6.02 -5.19
N ASP A 24 7.62 6.32 -4.57
CA ASP A 24 8.42 5.33 -3.86
C ASP A 24 7.66 4.73 -2.67
N LEU A 25 6.98 5.56 -1.88
CA LEU A 25 6.16 5.08 -0.77
C LEU A 25 5.05 4.15 -1.28
N ALA A 26 4.30 4.56 -2.31
CA ALA A 26 3.22 3.75 -2.87
C ALA A 26 3.70 2.41 -3.44
N ARG A 27 4.92 2.36 -4.00
CA ARG A 27 5.50 1.14 -4.57
C ARG A 27 5.87 0.10 -3.51
N ARG A 28 6.28 0.54 -2.31
CA ARG A 28 6.80 -0.34 -1.25
C ARG A 28 5.82 -0.57 -0.10
N SER A 29 4.71 0.15 -0.08
CA SER A 29 3.71 0.04 0.98
C SER A 29 2.67 -1.04 0.65
N LEU A 30 2.31 -1.83 1.66
CA LEU A 30 1.22 -2.79 1.61
C LEU A 30 0.29 -2.54 2.79
N ALA A 31 -1.02 -2.49 2.53
CA ALA A 31 -2.02 -2.47 3.59
C ALA A 31 -2.31 -3.93 4.02
N LEU A 32 -2.08 -4.24 5.29
CA LEU A 32 -2.48 -5.51 5.88
C LEU A 32 -3.90 -5.40 6.45
N PRO A 33 -4.62 -6.52 6.65
CA PRO A 33 -5.87 -6.49 7.40
C PRO A 33 -5.60 -6.09 8.86
N PHE A 34 -6.13 -4.93 9.28
CA PHE A 34 -6.19 -4.50 10.67
C PHE A 34 -7.48 -3.71 10.90
N SER A 35 -8.18 -3.98 12.00
CA SER A 35 -9.36 -3.21 12.42
C SER A 35 -9.69 -3.47 13.88
N GLY A 36 -10.45 -2.56 14.51
CA GLY A 36 -10.86 -2.69 15.92
C GLY A 36 -11.88 -3.80 16.20
N VAL A 37 -12.40 -4.47 15.17
CA VAL A 37 -13.37 -5.59 15.31
C VAL A 37 -12.71 -6.95 15.11
N MET A 38 -11.41 -6.99 14.78
CA MET A 38 -10.69 -8.26 14.63
C MET A 38 -10.45 -8.92 15.98
N THR A 39 -10.60 -10.24 16.00
CA THR A 39 -10.20 -11.05 17.17
C THR A 39 -8.68 -11.16 17.23
N GLU A 40 -8.13 -11.45 18.40
CA GLU A 40 -6.70 -11.71 18.57
C GLU A 40 -6.21 -12.86 17.68
N GLU A 41 -7.05 -13.89 17.48
CA GLU A 41 -6.76 -15.00 16.57
C GLU A 41 -6.58 -14.52 15.12
N GLN A 42 -7.46 -13.65 14.63
CA GLN A 42 -7.35 -13.08 13.28
C GLN A 42 -6.09 -12.21 13.13
N VAL A 43 -5.72 -11.46 14.16
CA VAL A 43 -4.45 -10.71 14.19
C VAL A 43 -3.24 -11.66 14.16
N GLY A 44 -3.34 -12.78 14.88
CA GLY A 44 -2.34 -13.85 14.87
C GLY A 44 -2.11 -14.43 13.48
N ILE A 45 -3.18 -14.72 12.74
CA ILE A 45 -3.12 -15.22 11.35
C ILE A 45 -2.38 -14.23 10.44
N VAL A 46 -2.75 -12.94 10.49
CA VAL A 46 -2.08 -11.90 9.68
C VAL A 46 -0.60 -11.80 10.01
N SER A 47 -0.26 -11.81 11.30
CA SER A 47 1.12 -11.70 11.78
C SER A 47 1.97 -12.89 11.34
N GLU A 48 1.41 -14.10 11.38
CA GLU A 48 2.14 -15.32 11.01
C GLU A 48 2.31 -15.46 9.50
N ALA A 49 1.29 -15.13 8.73
CA ALA A 49 1.38 -15.07 7.28
C ALA A 49 2.46 -14.07 6.85
N LEU A 50 2.51 -12.88 7.46
CA LEU A 50 3.53 -11.88 7.17
C LEU A 50 4.94 -12.40 7.49
N ARG A 51 5.14 -12.98 8.69
CA ARG A 51 6.43 -13.56 9.08
C ARG A 51 6.90 -14.63 8.10
N THR A 52 5.99 -15.52 7.69
CA THR A 52 6.30 -16.59 6.74
C THR A 52 6.71 -16.02 5.37
N SER A 53 5.98 -15.00 4.87
CA SER A 53 6.25 -14.41 3.55
C SER A 53 7.56 -13.63 3.45
N ILE A 54 8.11 -13.14 4.55
CA ILE A 54 9.39 -12.38 4.56
C ILE A 54 10.60 -13.22 4.95
N ALA A 55 10.40 -14.46 5.41
CA ALA A 55 11.47 -15.37 5.82
C ALA A 55 12.03 -16.22 4.65
N SER A 56 11.40 -16.16 3.48
CA SER A 56 11.76 -16.86 2.23
C SER A 56 12.40 -15.91 1.22
#